data_AF-A0A7W9L952-F1
#
_entry.id   AF-A0A7W9L952-F1
#
_cell.length_a   1.000
_cell.length_b   1.000
_cell.length_c   1.000
_cell.angle_alpha   90.00
_cell.angle_beta   90.00
_cell.angle_gamma   90.00
#
_symmetry.space_group_name_H-M   'P 1'
#
loop_
_entity.id
_entity.type
_entity.pdbx_description
1 polymer ?
#
loop_
_entity_poly.entity_id
_entity_poly.type
_entity_poly.pdbx_seq_one_letter_code
_entity_poly.pdbx_strand_id
1 'polypeptide(L)'
;MITWDFRVTLNRAPTRDELNALFEAGLDDCTVSGDKDGSIYVLCDREADSMLDAIASVIAQIKTVPGLWPIAVGEDDGVTLGDAARRHGGRTQASLRQLAAGQRGPGGFPAPLIEADNIRLYSWAEISEWLRTRMGDDIPPENPDVALADALVRLNCRARAAHREDGLRHLFEVIA
;
A
#
# COMPACT_ATOMS: atom_id res chain seq x y z
N MET A 1 -16.69 -1.96 -16.04
CA MET A 1 -15.56 -1.48 -15.22
C MET A 1 -15.58 -2.21 -13.90
N ILE A 2 -14.39 -2.54 -13.40
CA ILE A 2 -14.19 -3.14 -12.08
C ILE A 2 -13.78 -1.99 -11.16
N THR A 3 -14.26 -1.98 -9.92
CA THR A 3 -13.79 -1.07 -8.88
C THR A 3 -12.60 -1.72 -8.19
N TRP A 4 -11.49 -0.99 -8.12
CA TRP A 4 -10.23 -1.44 -7.54
C TRP A 4 -9.94 -0.67 -6.26
N ASP A 5 -9.70 -1.38 -5.17
CA ASP A 5 -9.26 -0.82 -3.90
C ASP A 5 -7.73 -0.86 -3.78
N PHE A 6 -7.13 0.28 -3.45
CA PHE A 6 -5.70 0.39 -3.18
C PHE A 6 -5.38 1.66 -2.41
N ARG A 7 -4.15 1.72 -1.91
CA ARG A 7 -3.60 2.90 -1.25
C ARG A 7 -2.36 3.43 -1.95
N VAL A 8 -2.21 4.74 -1.97
CA VAL A 8 -0.99 5.42 -2.45
C VAL A 8 -0.44 6.30 -1.33
N THR A 9 0.74 5.96 -0.83
CA THR A 9 1.42 6.73 0.22
C THR A 9 2.07 7.97 -0.38
N LEU A 10 1.86 9.12 0.26
CA LEU A 10 2.40 10.41 -0.13
C LEU A 10 3.71 10.70 0.60
N ASN A 11 4.54 11.55 -0.02
CA ASN A 11 5.80 12.03 0.55
C ASN A 11 5.63 12.85 1.84
N ARG A 12 4.46 13.44 2.07
CA ARG A 12 4.09 14.22 3.26
C ARG A 12 2.58 14.40 3.35
N ALA A 13 2.12 14.93 4.48
CA ALA A 13 0.75 15.43 4.62
C ALA A 13 0.46 16.57 3.63
N PRO A 14 -0.66 16.50 2.88
CA PRO A 14 -1.20 17.62 2.15
C PRO A 14 -1.70 18.71 3.10
N THR A 15 -1.56 19.97 2.69
CA THR A 15 -2.25 21.11 3.30
C THR A 15 -3.73 21.12 2.90
N ARG A 16 -4.55 21.95 3.57
CA ARG A 16 -5.98 22.06 3.25
C ARG A 16 -6.24 22.47 1.80
N ASP A 17 -5.44 23.39 1.25
CA ASP A 17 -5.60 23.84 -0.13
C ASP A 17 -5.18 22.74 -1.12
N GLU A 18 -4.15 21.96 -0.78
CA GLU A 18 -3.75 20.80 -1.57
C GLU A 18 -4.78 19.67 -1.53
N LEU A 19 -5.49 19.47 -0.40
CA LEU A 19 -6.61 18.52 -0.33
C LEU A 19 -7.73 18.91 -1.30
N ASN A 20 -8.09 20.20 -1.35
CA ASN A 20 -9.08 20.69 -2.31
C ASN A 20 -8.59 20.50 -3.75
N ALA A 21 -7.31 20.78 -4.03
CA ALA A 21 -6.73 20.59 -5.35
C ALA A 21 -6.72 19.11 -5.79
N LEU A 22 -6.45 18.17 -4.86
CA LEU A 22 -6.55 16.73 -5.14
C LEU A 22 -7.98 16.33 -5.47
N PHE A 23 -8.96 16.82 -4.71
CA PHE A 23 -10.37 16.57 -4.98
C PHE A 23 -10.79 17.09 -6.37
N GLU A 24 -10.42 18.33 -6.69
CA GLU A 24 -10.68 18.94 -8.01
C GLU A 24 -9.95 18.25 -9.17
N ALA A 25 -8.81 17.60 -8.90
CA ALA A 25 -8.09 16.77 -9.86
C ALA A 25 -8.77 15.40 -10.13
N GLY A 26 -9.88 15.10 -9.45
CA GLY A 26 -10.68 13.88 -9.62
C GLY A 26 -10.28 12.73 -8.70
N LEU A 27 -9.73 13.03 -7.51
CA LEU A 27 -9.61 12.09 -6.38
C LEU A 27 -10.83 12.19 -5.44
N ASP A 28 -12.02 12.43 -5.97
CA ASP A 28 -13.28 12.50 -5.23
C ASP A 28 -13.76 11.13 -4.72
N ASP A 29 -13.19 10.05 -5.27
CA ASP A 29 -13.32 8.66 -4.84
C ASP A 29 -12.19 8.19 -3.90
N CYS A 30 -11.35 9.12 -3.41
CA CYS A 30 -10.27 8.81 -2.50
C CYS A 30 -10.40 9.53 -1.15
N THR A 31 -9.91 8.90 -0.09
CA THR A 31 -9.84 9.46 1.27
C THR A 31 -8.39 9.58 1.71
N VAL A 32 -7.98 10.77 2.17
CA VAL A 32 -6.66 10.98 2.78
C VAL A 32 -6.69 10.53 4.25
N SER A 33 -5.80 9.61 4.60
CA SER A 33 -5.65 9.04 5.94
C SER A 33 -4.19 9.01 6.37
N GLY A 34 -3.95 8.80 7.66
CA GLY A 34 -2.61 8.70 8.23
C GLY A 34 -2.46 7.52 9.17
N ASP A 35 -1.30 6.86 9.09
CA ASP A 35 -0.89 5.79 10.00
C ASP A 35 -0.25 6.38 11.26
N LYS A 36 -0.13 5.55 12.31
CA LYS A 36 0.43 5.95 13.61
C LYS A 36 1.89 6.39 13.58
N ASP A 37 2.63 5.92 12.58
CA ASP A 37 4.03 6.28 12.34
C ASP A 37 4.19 7.65 11.66
N GLY A 38 3.07 8.32 11.33
CA GLY A 38 3.03 9.61 10.65
C GLY A 38 3.03 9.51 9.13
N SER A 39 2.99 8.30 8.56
CA SER A 39 2.81 8.09 7.13
C SER A 39 1.42 8.56 6.68
N ILE A 40 1.32 9.25 5.54
CA ILE A 40 0.07 9.75 4.97
C ILE A 40 -0.17 9.09 3.63
N TYR A 41 -1.40 8.64 3.38
CA TYR A 41 -1.79 7.96 2.15
C TYR A 41 -3.19 8.37 1.71
N VAL A 42 -3.47 8.16 0.42
CA VAL A 42 -4.83 8.17 -0.13
C VAL A 42 -5.31 6.72 -0.26
N LEU A 43 -6.47 6.41 0.31
CA LEU A 43 -7.23 5.19 0.05
C LEU A 43 -8.19 5.49 -1.10
N CYS A 44 -8.24 4.65 -2.13
CA CYS A 44 -9.05 4.89 -3.31
C CYS A 44 -9.89 3.67 -3.68
N ASP A 45 -11.13 3.91 -4.11
CA ASP A 45 -12.04 2.94 -4.70
C ASP A 45 -12.27 3.31 -6.18
N ARG A 46 -11.28 3.03 -7.04
CA ARG A 46 -11.23 3.58 -8.40
C ARG A 46 -11.81 2.62 -9.43
N GLU A 47 -12.77 3.08 -10.23
CA GLU A 47 -13.22 2.33 -11.39
C GLU A 47 -12.22 2.42 -12.57
N ALA A 48 -11.81 1.28 -13.11
CA ALA A 48 -10.92 1.21 -14.28
C ALA A 48 -11.02 -0.15 -15.01
N ASP A 49 -10.33 -0.26 -16.14
CA ASP A 49 -10.21 -1.51 -16.92
C ASP A 49 -9.20 -2.49 -16.32
N SER A 50 -8.17 -2.00 -15.62
CA SER A 50 -7.18 -2.80 -14.89
C SER A 50 -6.72 -2.11 -13.60
N MET A 51 -6.12 -2.87 -12.68
CA MET A 51 -5.53 -2.34 -11.44
C MET A 51 -4.38 -1.37 -11.75
N LEU A 52 -3.54 -1.67 -12.75
CA LEU A 52 -2.48 -0.78 -13.20
C LEU A 52 -3.03 0.55 -13.74
N ASP A 53 -4.12 0.52 -14.52
CA ASP A 53 -4.77 1.74 -15.02
C ASP A 53 -5.36 2.57 -13.86
N ALA A 54 -5.99 1.90 -12.89
CA ALA A 54 -6.53 2.53 -11.70
C ALA A 54 -5.42 3.28 -10.93
N ILE A 55 -4.32 2.59 -10.61
CA ILE A 55 -3.17 3.16 -9.89
C ILE A 55 -2.51 4.28 -10.71
N ALA A 56 -2.32 4.09 -12.02
CA ALA A 56 -1.70 5.08 -12.89
C ALA A 56 -2.52 6.38 -12.94
N SER A 57 -3.86 6.29 -12.99
CA SER A 57 -4.75 7.44 -12.99
C SER A 57 -4.61 8.27 -11.70
N VAL A 58 -4.66 7.61 -10.54
CA VAL A 58 -4.49 8.27 -9.23
C VAL A 58 -3.11 8.92 -9.10
N ILE A 59 -2.04 8.23 -9.52
CA ILE A 59 -0.68 8.80 -9.49
C ILE A 59 -0.57 10.03 -10.41
N ALA A 60 -1.18 9.99 -11.59
CA ALA A 60 -1.17 11.12 -12.53
C ALA A 60 -1.88 12.34 -11.92
N GLN A 61 -3.01 12.12 -11.26
CA GLN A 61 -3.77 13.18 -10.61
C GLN A 61 -3.04 13.75 -9.38
N ILE A 62 -2.40 12.91 -8.54
CA ILE A 62 -1.54 13.37 -7.44
C ILE A 62 -0.44 14.32 -7.94
N LYS A 63 0.18 13.98 -9.08
CA LYS A 63 1.26 14.77 -9.68
C LYS A 63 0.82 16.15 -10.19
N THR A 64 -0.48 16.41 -10.32
CA THR A 64 -0.98 17.72 -10.71
C THR A 64 -0.83 18.76 -9.60
N VAL A 65 -0.71 18.32 -8.34
CA VAL A 65 -0.50 19.17 -7.17
C VAL A 65 1.00 19.34 -6.89
N PRO A 66 1.56 20.56 -7.05
CA PRO A 66 2.99 20.77 -6.89
C PRO A 66 3.52 20.38 -5.50
N GLY A 67 4.60 19.60 -5.48
CA GLY A 67 5.26 19.22 -4.22
C GLY A 67 4.68 17.99 -3.53
N LEU A 68 3.63 17.37 -4.10
CA LEU A 68 3.17 16.04 -3.73
C LEU A 68 3.67 15.00 -4.75
N TRP A 69 4.05 13.82 -4.26
CA TRP A 69 4.37 12.66 -5.10
C TRP A 69 4.18 11.36 -4.32
N PRO A 70 3.86 10.25 -5.01
CA PRO A 70 3.76 8.95 -4.37
C PRO A 70 5.13 8.44 -3.93
N ILE A 71 5.18 7.75 -2.79
CA ILE A 71 6.38 7.07 -2.27
C ILE A 71 6.21 5.55 -2.10
N ALA A 72 4.96 5.07 -2.08
CA ALA A 72 4.62 3.66 -2.11
C ALA A 72 3.21 3.47 -2.67
N VAL A 73 2.93 2.26 -3.16
CA VAL A 73 1.59 1.77 -3.47
C VAL A 73 1.38 0.50 -2.65
N GLY A 74 0.16 0.28 -2.16
CA GLY A 74 -0.20 -0.96 -1.49
C GLY A 74 -1.67 -1.27 -1.71
N GLU A 75 -2.09 -2.46 -1.29
CA GLU A 75 -3.51 -2.74 -1.12
C GLU A 75 -4.04 -1.91 0.07
N ASP A 76 -5.35 -1.63 0.11
CA ASP A 76 -5.98 -1.25 1.39
C ASP A 76 -6.06 -2.52 2.26
N ASP A 77 -4.94 -2.79 2.93
CA ASP A 77 -4.63 -4.11 3.45
C ASP A 77 -4.82 -4.20 4.97
N GLY A 78 -5.48 -3.20 5.55
CA GLY A 78 -5.82 -3.11 6.96
C GLY A 78 -6.77 -4.23 7.39
N VAL A 79 -6.21 -5.35 7.84
CA VAL A 79 -6.98 -6.53 8.24
C VAL A 79 -6.94 -6.74 9.74
N THR A 80 -8.06 -7.15 10.34
CA THR A 80 -7.98 -7.78 11.66
C THR A 80 -7.27 -9.14 11.54
N LEU A 81 -6.76 -9.68 12.64
CA LEU A 81 -6.26 -11.07 12.63
C LEU A 81 -7.34 -12.10 12.26
N GLY A 82 -8.63 -11.76 12.40
CA GLY A 82 -9.73 -12.59 11.93
C GLY A 82 -9.87 -12.57 10.41
N ASP A 83 -9.78 -11.38 9.81
CA ASP A 83 -9.74 -11.20 8.36
C ASP A 83 -8.51 -11.86 7.73
N ALA A 84 -7.33 -11.66 8.32
CA ALA A 84 -6.09 -12.30 7.89
C ALA A 84 -6.18 -13.84 7.92
N ALA A 85 -6.78 -14.41 8.97
CA ALA A 85 -7.02 -15.85 9.05
C ALA A 85 -7.96 -16.35 7.94
N ARG A 86 -9.02 -15.59 7.64
CA ARG A 86 -9.93 -15.89 6.53
C ARG A 86 -9.21 -15.80 5.17
N ARG A 87 -8.47 -14.72 4.91
CA ARG A 87 -7.70 -14.53 3.67
C ARG A 87 -6.66 -15.63 3.46
N HIS A 88 -6.00 -16.09 4.52
CA HIS A 88 -5.09 -17.23 4.46
C HIS A 88 -5.82 -18.54 4.09
N GLY A 89 -7.03 -18.78 4.64
CA GLY A 89 -7.80 -20.00 4.42
C GLY A 89 -7.29 -21.26 5.15
N GLY A 90 -6.11 -21.20 5.79
CA GLY A 90 -5.47 -22.35 6.48
C GLY A 90 -5.08 -22.08 7.94
N ARG A 91 -5.10 -20.81 8.38
CA ARG A 91 -4.81 -20.42 9.76
C ARG A 91 -6.06 -19.90 10.46
N THR A 92 -6.07 -19.99 11.79
CA THR A 92 -7.13 -19.42 12.64
C THR A 92 -6.71 -18.09 13.24
N GLN A 93 -7.69 -17.25 13.60
CA GLN A 93 -7.44 -15.99 14.32
C GLN A 93 -6.61 -16.23 15.60
N ALA A 94 -6.91 -17.30 16.34
CA ALA A 94 -6.17 -17.66 17.54
C ALA A 94 -4.71 -17.99 17.24
N SER A 95 -4.44 -18.72 16.14
CA SER A 95 -3.06 -18.98 15.69
C SER A 95 -2.32 -17.69 15.39
N LEU A 96 -2.91 -16.78 14.62
CA LEU A 96 -2.27 -15.51 14.27
C LEU A 96 -2.06 -14.63 15.51
N ARG A 97 -2.99 -14.64 16.47
CA ARG A 97 -2.83 -13.92 17.75
C ARG A 97 -1.64 -14.42 18.56
N GLN A 98 -1.41 -15.74 18.60
CA GLN A 98 -0.25 -16.31 19.30
C GLN A 98 1.07 -15.92 18.61
N LEU A 99 1.11 -15.85 17.29
CA LEU A 99 2.27 -15.37 16.54
C LEU A 99 2.53 -13.88 16.81
N ALA A 100 1.48 -13.05 16.74
CA ALA A 100 1.55 -11.61 17.03
C ALA A 100 2.00 -11.31 18.46
N ALA A 101 1.61 -12.15 19.43
CA ALA A 101 2.03 -12.01 20.83
C ALA A 101 3.43 -12.60 21.12
N GLY A 102 4.12 -13.15 20.12
CA GLY A 102 5.42 -13.82 20.30
C GLY A 102 5.34 -15.12 21.10
N GLN A 103 4.14 -15.67 21.31
CA GLN A 103 3.91 -16.91 22.04
C GLN A 103 4.23 -18.15 21.18
N ARG A 104 4.31 -17.98 19.85
CA ARG A 104 4.68 -19.01 18.88
C ARG A 104 5.52 -18.43 17.75
N GLY A 105 6.22 -19.33 17.04
CA GLY A 105 7.01 -19.00 15.86
C GLY A 105 8.34 -18.31 16.20
N PRO A 106 9.07 -17.86 15.17
CA PRO A 106 10.40 -17.27 15.34
C PRO A 106 10.40 -15.83 15.89
N GLY A 107 9.23 -15.29 16.27
CA GLY A 107 9.06 -13.88 16.62
C GLY A 107 9.17 -12.94 15.40
N GLY A 108 9.02 -11.64 15.66
CA GLY A 108 9.05 -10.61 14.60
C GLY A 108 7.82 -10.61 13.69
N PHE A 109 6.67 -11.08 14.19
CA PHE A 109 5.40 -10.92 13.50
C PHE A 109 5.11 -9.42 13.29
N PRO A 110 4.53 -9.02 12.15
CA PRO A 110 4.26 -7.61 11.84
C PRO A 110 3.48 -6.88 12.93
N ALA A 111 3.86 -5.62 13.16
CA ALA A 111 3.16 -4.75 14.09
C ALA A 111 1.81 -4.30 13.49
N PRO A 112 0.80 -3.99 14.32
CA PRO A 112 -0.44 -3.42 13.81
C PRO A 112 -0.22 -2.02 13.23
N LEU A 113 -0.80 -1.75 12.05
CA LEU A 113 -0.90 -0.42 11.44
C LEU A 113 -1.71 0.53 12.34
N ILE A 114 -2.84 0.01 12.85
CA ILE A 114 -3.75 0.71 13.76
C ILE A 114 -3.92 -0.12 15.01
N GLU A 115 -3.75 0.51 16.17
CA GLU A 115 -4.05 -0.09 17.46
C GLU A 115 -4.86 0.91 18.32
N ALA A 116 -6.14 0.64 18.47
CA ALA A 116 -7.05 1.32 19.38
C ALA A 116 -7.50 0.32 20.46
N ASP A 117 -8.15 0.82 21.52
CA ASP A 117 -8.46 0.04 22.74
C ASP A 117 -9.09 -1.34 22.46
N ASN A 118 -9.87 -1.49 21.38
CA ASN A 118 -10.51 -2.76 21.00
C ASN A 118 -10.25 -3.23 19.56
N ILE A 119 -9.45 -2.50 18.77
CA ILE A 119 -9.24 -2.81 17.36
C ILE A 119 -7.75 -2.78 17.04
N ARG A 120 -7.25 -3.87 16.46
CA ARG A 120 -5.93 -3.94 15.85
C ARG A 120 -6.08 -4.30 14.38
N LEU A 121 -5.64 -3.41 13.52
CA LEU A 121 -5.52 -3.65 12.08
C LEU A 121 -4.05 -3.83 11.75
N TYR A 122 -3.76 -4.83 10.93
CA TYR A 122 -2.44 -5.21 10.48
C TYR A 122 -2.39 -5.07 8.98
N SER A 123 -1.19 -4.88 8.43
CA SER A 123 -0.97 -5.01 6.99
C SER A 123 -1.08 -6.49 6.59
N TRP A 124 -2.02 -6.83 5.71
CA TRP A 124 -2.07 -8.16 5.11
C TRP A 124 -0.83 -8.44 4.26
N ALA A 125 -0.24 -7.42 3.63
CA ALA A 125 1.01 -7.53 2.89
C ALA A 125 2.13 -8.07 3.78
N GLU A 126 2.39 -7.37 4.89
CA GLU A 126 3.43 -7.75 5.83
C GLU A 126 3.13 -9.10 6.47
N ILE A 127 1.87 -9.39 6.82
CA ILE A 127 1.48 -10.69 7.38
C ILE A 127 1.73 -11.80 6.37
N SER A 128 1.27 -11.66 5.14
CA SER A 128 1.37 -12.70 4.12
C SER A 128 2.82 -12.95 3.71
N GLU A 129 3.62 -11.89 3.54
CA GLU A 129 5.06 -11.95 3.30
C GLU A 129 5.79 -12.65 4.44
N TRP A 130 5.50 -12.27 5.69
CA TRP A 130 6.13 -12.88 6.86
C TRP A 130 5.75 -14.36 6.99
N LEU A 131 4.48 -14.71 6.82
CA LEU A 131 4.02 -16.10 6.88
C LEU A 131 4.63 -16.94 5.76
N ARG A 132 4.72 -16.42 4.54
CA ARG A 132 5.37 -17.09 3.40
C ARG A 132 6.86 -17.32 3.66
N THR A 133 7.58 -16.28 4.05
CA THR A 133 9.05 -16.31 4.16
C THR A 133 9.56 -16.93 5.46
N ARG A 134 8.84 -16.77 6.58
CA ARG A 134 9.28 -17.19 7.92
C ARG A 134 8.59 -18.46 8.41
N MET A 135 7.38 -18.74 7.94
CA MET A 135 6.62 -19.93 8.32
C MET A 135 6.51 -20.96 7.18
N GLY A 136 6.84 -20.57 5.95
CA GLY A 136 6.72 -21.45 4.77
C GLY A 136 5.27 -21.69 4.34
N ASP A 137 4.37 -20.78 4.70
CA ASP A 137 2.95 -20.91 4.34
C ASP A 137 2.75 -20.65 2.84
N ASP A 138 1.94 -21.49 2.18
CA ASP A 138 1.56 -21.33 0.78
C ASP A 138 0.44 -20.28 0.65
N ILE A 139 0.84 -19.01 0.70
CA ILE A 139 -0.06 -17.86 0.53
C ILE A 139 0.21 -17.25 -0.84
N PRO A 140 -0.80 -17.16 -1.72
CA PRO A 140 -0.66 -16.51 -3.01
C PRO A 140 -0.02 -15.12 -2.84
N PRO A 141 0.85 -14.70 -3.76
CA PRO A 141 1.36 -13.34 -3.74
C PRO A 141 0.18 -12.36 -3.86
N GLU A 142 0.37 -11.17 -3.29
CA GLU A 142 -0.54 -10.02 -3.49
C GLU A 142 -0.81 -9.77 -4.97
N ASN A 143 -1.82 -8.94 -5.27
CA ASN A 143 -2.10 -8.60 -6.66
C ASN A 143 -0.79 -8.15 -7.35
N PRO A 144 -0.31 -8.88 -8.39
CA PRO A 144 0.98 -8.62 -8.99
C PRO A 144 1.08 -7.19 -9.55
N ASP A 145 -0.05 -6.61 -9.92
CA ASP A 145 -0.14 -5.23 -10.41
C ASP A 145 0.23 -4.21 -9.31
N VAL A 146 -0.20 -4.45 -8.07
CA VAL A 146 0.15 -3.60 -6.91
C VAL A 146 1.66 -3.70 -6.63
N ALA A 147 2.20 -4.92 -6.62
CA ALA A 147 3.62 -5.14 -6.39
C ALA A 147 4.50 -4.49 -7.47
N LEU A 148 4.10 -4.60 -8.75
CA LEU A 148 4.79 -3.95 -9.86
C LEU A 148 4.71 -2.42 -9.76
N ALA A 149 3.53 -1.87 -9.44
CA ALA A 149 3.34 -0.44 -9.29
C ALA A 149 4.16 0.13 -8.11
N ASP A 150 4.16 -0.53 -6.96
CA ASP A 150 4.96 -0.13 -5.80
C ASP A 150 6.46 -0.17 -6.11
N ALA A 151 6.93 -1.22 -6.77
CA ALA A 151 8.33 -1.34 -7.20
C ALA A 151 8.74 -0.18 -8.10
N LEU A 152 7.90 0.19 -9.07
CA LEU A 152 8.14 1.33 -9.97
C LEU A 152 8.16 2.67 -9.21
N VAL A 153 7.22 2.89 -8.29
CA VAL A 153 7.18 4.11 -7.46
C VAL A 153 8.44 4.23 -6.61
N ARG A 154 8.83 3.15 -5.91
CA ARG A 154 10.04 3.16 -5.07
C ARG A 154 11.31 3.35 -5.87
N LEU A 155 11.40 2.75 -7.06
CA LEU A 155 12.52 2.96 -7.97
C LEU A 155 12.63 4.43 -8.39
N ASN A 156 11.50 5.06 -8.72
CA ASN A 156 11.45 6.49 -9.02
C ASN A 156 11.85 7.36 -7.81
N CYS A 157 11.45 7.01 -6.59
CA CYS A 157 11.90 7.70 -5.38
C CYS A 157 13.42 7.62 -5.18
N ARG A 158 14.03 6.45 -5.41
CA ARG A 158 15.49 6.28 -5.36
C ARG A 158 16.19 7.11 -6.44
N ALA A 159 15.64 7.14 -7.65
CA ALA A 159 16.17 7.97 -8.73
C ALA A 159 16.08 9.47 -8.37
N ARG A 160 14.96 9.92 -7.80
CA ARG A 160 14.79 11.30 -7.31
C ARG A 160 15.79 11.69 -6.24
N ALA A 161 16.01 10.82 -5.26
CA ALA A 161 17.01 11.05 -4.20
C ALA A 161 18.44 11.13 -4.76
N ALA A 162 18.71 10.47 -5.89
CA ALA A 162 20.01 10.49 -6.56
C ALA A 162 20.11 11.52 -7.70
N HIS A 163 19.05 12.29 -7.98
CA HIS A 163 18.93 13.18 -9.16
C HIS A 163 19.18 12.45 -10.50
N ARG A 164 18.60 11.26 -10.66
CA ARG A 164 18.77 10.37 -11.84
C ARG A 164 17.46 10.07 -12.57
N GLU A 165 16.42 10.87 -12.39
CA GLU A 165 15.08 10.62 -12.95
C GLU A 165 15.11 10.51 -14.48
N ASP A 166 15.87 11.37 -15.16
CA ASP A 166 15.97 11.34 -16.63
C ASP A 166 16.68 10.07 -17.12
N GLY A 167 17.71 9.61 -16.40
CA GLY A 167 18.39 8.35 -16.71
C GLY A 167 17.50 7.13 -16.48
N LEU A 168 16.69 7.14 -15.41
CA LEU A 168 15.70 6.09 -15.17
C LEU A 168 14.62 6.08 -16.25
N ARG A 169 14.11 7.25 -16.64
CA ARG A 169 13.10 7.38 -17.71
C ARG A 169 13.63 6.80 -19.02
N HIS A 170 14.84 7.19 -19.41
CA HIS A 170 15.48 6.65 -20.61
C HIS A 170 15.66 5.14 -20.54
N LEU A 171 16.09 4.59 -19.40
CA LEU A 171 16.22 3.14 -19.22
C LEU A 171 14.87 2.42 -19.33
N PHE A 172 13.80 3.00 -18.76
CA PHE A 172 12.46 2.44 -18.83
C PHE A 172 11.93 2.40 -20.27
N GLU A 173 12.13 3.48 -21.04
CA GLU A 173 11.78 3.56 -22.47
C GLU A 173 12.53 2.54 -23.34
N VAL A 174 13.72 2.10 -22.93
CA VAL A 174 14.51 1.09 -23.66
C VAL A 174 14.07 -0.35 -23.33
N ILE A 175 13.50 -0.57 -22.14
CA ILE A 175 13.12 -1.92 -21.66
C ILE A 175 11.64 -2.23 -21.93
N ALA A 176 10.77 -1.22 -21.92
CA ALA A 176 9.33 -1.36 -22.19
C ALA A 176 9.02 -1.62 -23.67
#